data_AF-A0A7K4M1K9-F1
#
_entry.id   AF-A0A7K4M1K9-F1
#
_cell.length_a   1.000
_cell.length_b   1.000
_cell.length_c   1.000
_cell.angle_alpha   90.00
_cell.angle_beta   90.00
_cell.angle_gamma   90.00
#
_symmetry.space_group_name_H-M   'P 1'
#
loop_
_entity.id
_entity.type
_entity.pdbx_description
1 polymer ?
#
loop_
_entity_poly.entity_id
_entity_poly.type
_entity_poly.pdbx_seq_one_letter_code
_entity_poly.pdbx_strand_id
1 'polypeptide(L)' 'GVDRVVAVTSKNYKAMLKRYPVLALLYHEPVGSDRAAQRHFEMEELILELAAQVLEDKGVGFGLVDSEKDAAVAKKLG' A
#
# COMPACT_ATOMS: atom_id res chain seq x y z
N GLY A 1 -9.86 13.02 1.81
CA GLY A 1 -10.26 12.58 3.17
C GLY A 1 -9.03 12.63 4.03
N VAL A 2 -8.94 11.79 5.07
CA VAL A 2 -7.64 11.44 5.67
C VAL A 2 -7.13 10.22 4.91
N ASP A 3 -5.94 10.30 4.30
CA ASP A 3 -5.33 9.18 3.59
C ASP A 3 -4.77 8.19 4.63
N ARG A 4 -5.18 6.92 4.54
CA ARG A 4 -4.80 5.87 5.49
C ARG A 4 -3.93 4.81 4.85
N VAL A 5 -4.00 4.65 3.52
CA VAL A 5 -3.11 3.81 2.74
C VAL A 5 -1.84 4.60 2.43
N VAL A 6 -0.67 4.00 2.67
CA VAL A 6 0.61 4.70 2.47
C VAL A 6 1.52 3.95 1.51
N ALA A 7 2.29 4.69 0.71
CA ALA A 7 3.39 4.11 -0.05
C ALA A 7 4.45 3.54 0.90
N VAL A 8 4.76 2.25 0.77
CA VAL A 8 5.72 1.53 1.59
C VAL A 8 7.03 1.40 0.83
N THR A 9 7.97 2.24 1.22
CA THR A 9 9.26 2.41 0.56
C THR A 9 10.41 1.97 1.46
N SER A 10 11.62 1.93 0.88
CA SER A 10 12.84 1.61 1.63
C SER A 10 13.07 2.54 2.84
N LYS A 11 12.48 3.74 2.84
CA LYS A 11 12.60 4.72 3.91
C LYS A 11 11.72 4.41 5.13
N ASN A 12 10.53 3.83 4.92
CA ASN A 12 9.52 3.70 5.98
C ASN A 12 9.09 2.25 6.29
N TYR A 13 9.42 1.25 5.48
CA TYR A 13 8.90 -0.12 5.65
C TYR A 13 9.18 -0.71 7.04
N LYS A 14 10.38 -0.50 7.61
CA LYS A 14 10.71 -0.97 8.97
C LYS A 14 9.85 -0.31 10.05
N ALA A 15 9.51 0.97 9.88
CA ALA A 15 8.66 1.68 10.81
C ALA A 15 7.21 1.17 10.70
N MET A 16 6.73 0.93 9.49
CA MET A 16 5.39 0.36 9.23
C MET A 16 5.24 -1.03 9.87
N LEU A 17 6.20 -1.93 9.65
CA LEU A 17 6.19 -3.27 10.25
C LEU A 17 6.23 -3.26 11.78
N LYS A 18 6.85 -2.25 12.39
CA LYS A 18 6.86 -2.09 13.85
C LYS A 18 5.58 -1.46 14.40
N ARG A 19 4.96 -0.57 13.62
CA ARG A 19 3.79 0.21 14.04
C ARG A 19 2.53 -0.65 14.10
N TYR A 20 2.34 -1.51 13.10
CA TYR A 20 1.09 -2.25 12.95
C TYR A 20 1.28 -3.72 13.30
N PRO A 21 0.48 -4.30 14.21
CA PRO A 21 0.48 -5.74 14.45
C PRO A 21 0.12 -6.55 13.20
N VAL A 22 -0.72 -6.00 12.32
CA VAL A 22 -1.04 -6.57 11.00
C VAL A 22 -0.85 -5.49 9.95
N LEU A 23 -0.08 -5.77 8.90
CA LEU A 23 0.15 -4.88 7.77
C LEU A 23 -0.24 -5.58 6.47
N ALA A 24 -1.28 -5.10 5.81
CA ALA A 24 -1.70 -5.54 4.49
C ALA A 24 -0.99 -4.70 3.42
N LEU A 25 -0.37 -5.37 2.44
CA LEU A 25 0.37 -4.72 1.36
C LEU A 25 -0.21 -5.14 0.01
N LEU A 26 -0.53 -4.15 -0.83
CA LEU A 26 -0.75 -4.38 -2.25
C LEU A 26 0.57 -4.21 -2.98
N TYR A 27 1.11 -5.33 -3.46
CA TYR A 27 2.20 -5.33 -4.42
C TYR A 27 1.63 -5.13 -5.83
N HIS A 28 2.05 -4.07 -6.52
CA HIS A 28 1.45 -3.68 -7.79
C HIS A 28 2.50 -3.26 -8.81
N GLU A 29 2.15 -3.39 -10.10
CA GLU A 29 2.97 -2.86 -11.19
C GLU A 29 2.92 -1.32 -11.24
N PRO A 30 3.91 -0.65 -11.84
CA PRO A 30 3.86 0.79 -11.99
C PRO A 30 2.69 1.18 -12.88
N VAL A 31 1.89 2.12 -12.38
CA VAL A 31 0.78 2.65 -13.16
C VAL A 31 1.34 3.58 -14.23
N GLY A 32 1.35 3.10 -15.47
CA GLY A 32 1.78 3.88 -16.63
C GLY A 32 0.76 4.95 -17.05
N SER A 33 0.82 5.37 -18.31
CA SER A 33 -0.09 6.37 -18.89
C SER A 33 -1.41 5.81 -19.43
N ASP A 34 -1.60 4.48 -19.38
CA ASP A 34 -2.85 3.86 -19.82
C ASP A 34 -4.01 4.18 -18.86
N ARG A 35 -5.08 4.76 -19.40
CA ARG A 35 -6.21 5.27 -18.62
C ARG A 35 -7.03 4.16 -17.97
N ALA A 36 -7.12 2.99 -18.60
CA ALA A 36 -7.86 1.87 -18.04
C ALA A 36 -7.10 1.29 -16.83
N ALA A 37 -5.79 1.09 -16.97
CA ALA A 37 -4.92 0.68 -15.87
C ALA A 37 -4.94 1.67 -14.70
N GLN A 38 -4.88 2.98 -14.97
CA GLN A 38 -5.00 4.02 -13.94
C GLN A 38 -6.30 3.93 -13.14
N ARG A 39 -7.44 3.76 -13.83
CA ARG A 39 -8.74 3.62 -13.16
C ARG A 39 -8.85 2.33 -12.35
N HIS A 40 -8.28 1.24 -12.84
CA HIS A 40 -8.31 -0.03 -12.13
C HIS A 40 -7.51 0.07 -10.83
N PHE A 41 -6.33 0.68 -10.90
CA PHE A 41 -5.50 0.93 -9.71
C PHE A 41 -6.16 1.90 -8.73
N GLU A 42 -6.76 2.99 -9.22
CA GLU A 42 -7.51 3.94 -8.38
C GLU A 42 -8.68 3.26 -7.65
N MET A 43 -9.37 2.32 -8.31
CA MET A 43 -10.42 1.52 -7.68
C MET A 43 -9.87 0.60 -6.57
N GLU A 44 -8.73 -0.05 -6.81
CA GLU A 44 -8.07 -0.88 -5.80
C GLU A 44 -7.62 -0.05 -4.58
N GLU A 45 -7.03 1.12 -4.82
CA GLU A 45 -6.62 2.05 -3.76
C GLU A 45 -7.83 2.51 -2.93
N LEU A 46 -8.96 2.86 -3.57
CA LEU A 46 -10.19 3.24 -2.86
C LEU A 46 -10.77 2.12 -2.00
N ILE A 47 -10.69 0.86 -2.46
CA ILE A 47 -11.11 -0.30 -1.68
C ILE A 47 -10.23 -0.45 -0.43
N LEU A 48 -8.91 -0.28 -0.58
CA LEU A 48 -7.98 -0.33 0.54
C LEU A 48 -8.18 0.83 1.52
N GLU A 49 -8.47 2.04 1.03
CA GLU A 49 -8.80 3.20 1.87
C GLU A 49 -10.05 2.95 2.73
N LEU A 50 -11.10 2.38 2.14
CA LEU A 50 -12.30 2.01 2.89
C LEU A 50 -12.00 0.94 3.94
N ALA A 51 -11.23 -0.10 3.58
CA ALA A 51 -10.83 -1.14 4.52
C ALA A 51 -9.97 -0.59 5.67
N ALA A 52 -9.03 0.29 5.35
CA ALA A 52 -8.17 0.97 6.32
C ALA A 52 -8.99 1.84 7.28
N GLN A 53 -10.00 2.55 6.79
CA GLN A 53 -10.90 3.32 7.64
C GLN A 53 -11.70 2.43 8.60
N VAL A 54 -12.21 1.28 8.15
CA VAL A 54 -13.01 0.37 8.99
C VAL A 54 -12.16 -0.35 10.04
N LEU A 55 -10.88 -0.62 9.74
CA LEU A 55 -9.99 -1.41 10.59
C LEU A 55 -8.95 -0.56 11.37
N GLU A 56 -9.04 0.77 11.28
CA GLU A 56 -8.14 1.71 11.94
C GLU A 56 -8.05 1.45 13.46
N ASP A 57 -9.19 1.19 14.10
CA ASP A 57 -9.30 0.89 15.54
C ASP A 57 -8.72 -0.48 15.94
N LYS A 58 -8.49 -1.36 14.96
CA LYS A 58 -7.93 -2.71 15.17
C LYS A 58 -6.43 -2.78 14.97
N GLY A 59 -5.79 -1.64 14.66
CA GLY A 59 -4.36 -1.56 14.42
C GLY A 59 -3.91 -2.27 13.13
N VAL A 60 -4.79 -2.42 12.14
CA VAL A 60 -4.41 -2.95 10.82
C VAL A 60 -3.91 -1.80 9.95
N GLY A 61 -2.65 -1.90 9.50
CA GLY A 61 -2.08 -0.96 8.54
C GLY A 61 -2.31 -1.44 7.11
N PHE A 62 -2.43 -0.49 6.18
CA PHE A 62 -2.52 -0.74 4.74
C PHE A 62 -1.45 0.05 4.00
N GLY A 63 -0.86 -0.56 2.97
CA GLY A 63 0.14 0.12 2.17
C GLY A 63 0.33 -0.45 0.78
N LEU A 64 1.02 0.32 -0.05
CA LEU A 64 1.29 0.02 -1.46
C LEU A 64 2.79 -0.22 -1.64
N VAL A 65 3.17 -1.24 -2.39
CA VAL A 65 4.56 -1.51 -2.79
C VAL A 65 4.62 -1.61 -4.31
N ASP A 66 5.24 -0.62 -4.94
CA ASP A 66 5.45 -0.59 -6.40
C ASP A 66 6.56 -1.58 -6.79
N SER A 67 6.30 -2.41 -7.80
CA SER A 67 7.18 -3.48 -8.25
C SER A 67 8.53 -3.00 -8.78
N GLU A 68 8.59 -1.78 -9.33
CA GLU A 68 9.80 -1.19 -9.87
C GLU A 68 10.42 -0.21 -8.87
N LYS A 69 9.65 0.77 -8.36
CA LYS A 69 10.18 1.83 -7.50
C LYS A 69 10.60 1.29 -6.13
N ASP A 70 9.88 0.30 -5.62
CA ASP A 70 10.09 -0.27 -4.29
C ASP A 70 10.53 -1.75 -4.36
N ALA A 71 11.13 -2.17 -5.49
CA ALA A 71 11.66 -3.52 -5.71
C ALA A 71 12.56 -4.04 -4.56
N ALA A 72 13.37 -3.15 -3.97
CA ALA A 72 14.25 -3.50 -2.85
C ALA A 72 13.48 -3.79 -1.54
N VAL A 73 12.27 -3.24 -1.39
CA VAL A 73 11.35 -3.58 -0.30
C VAL A 73 10.66 -4.88 -0.61
N ALA A 74 10.10 -5.03 -1.82
CA ALA A 74 9.44 -6.27 -2.26
C ALA A 74 10.33 -7.49 -1.99
N LYS A 75 11.57 -7.47 -2.51
CA LYS A 75 12.57 -8.54 -2.30
C LYS A 75 12.91 -8.86 -0.84
N LYS A 76 12.70 -7.93 0.09
CA LYS A 76 12.95 -8.15 1.52
C LYS A 76 11.75 -8.77 2.23
N LEU A 77 10.55 -8.61 1.67
CA LEU A 77 9.29 -9.07 2.26
C LEU A 77 8.79 -10.37 1.61
N GLY A 78 9.26 -10.72 0.41
CA GLY A 78 8.93 -11.94 -0.33
C GLY A 78 9.43 -11.84 -1.77
#